data_AF-A0A1E1ML02-F1
#
_entry.id   AF-A0A1E1ML02-F1
#
_cell.length_a   1.000
_cell.length_b   1.000
_cell.length_c   1.000
_cell.angle_alpha   90.00
_cell.angle_beta   90.00
_cell.angle_gamma   90.00
#
_symmetry.space_group_name_H-M   'P 1'
#
loop_
_entity.id
_entity.type
_entity.pdbx_description
1 polymer ?
#
loop_
_entity_poly.entity_id
_entity_poly.type
_entity_poly.pdbx_seq_one_letter_code
_entity_poly.pdbx_strand_id
1 'polypeptide(L)'
;MEEGFNRIIGIDLVSNKSATCRYIIRVPRFEAAQLDRDLAPLQLLQHRSNLRIPEVVAYDVTVYNVLESPYMIQKRISGIPLFPAYPDMPHGTKSAIAKEFGKFFSELHSIKSVVAGRLTLSTVNESLMIQPFNSEESDTAVPYEAGDAAQPILATLCEALQEKTAKL
;
A
#
# COMPACT_ATOMS: atom_id res chain seq x y z
N MET A 1 6.43 9.01 22.50
CA MET A 1 6.98 9.62 21.28
C MET A 1 7.17 8.46 20.30
N GLU A 2 6.10 8.10 19.60
CA GLU A 2 6.13 6.98 18.63
C GLU A 2 6.55 7.57 17.29
N GLU A 3 7.83 7.45 16.94
CA GLU A 3 8.25 7.80 15.59
C GLU A 3 7.85 6.69 14.63
N GLY A 4 7.13 7.05 13.56
CA GLY A 4 6.72 6.09 12.52
C GLY A 4 7.89 5.61 11.66
N PHE A 5 7.69 4.49 10.98
CA PHE A 5 8.69 3.85 10.07
C PHE A 5 9.14 4.74 8.91
N ASN A 6 8.39 5.79 8.58
CA ASN A 6 8.70 6.76 7.55
C ASN A 6 8.85 8.16 8.16
N ARG A 7 9.82 8.94 7.69
CA ARG A 7 9.83 10.39 7.81
C ARG A 7 8.83 10.95 6.80
N ILE A 8 7.83 11.68 7.30
CA ILE A 8 6.76 12.27 6.50
C ILE A 8 6.96 13.79 6.45
N ILE A 9 7.09 14.36 5.26
CA ILE A 9 7.37 15.80 5.05
C ILE A 9 6.26 16.38 4.16
N GLY A 10 5.60 17.45 4.62
CA GLY A 10 4.63 18.18 3.81
C GLY A 10 5.30 19.32 3.02
N ILE A 11 4.93 19.48 1.75
CA ILE A 11 5.45 20.54 0.88
C ILE A 11 4.29 21.27 0.23
N ASP A 12 4.33 22.60 0.31
CA ASP A 12 3.41 23.49 -0.42
C ASP A 12 4.20 24.17 -1.55
N LEU A 13 3.84 23.86 -2.80
CA LEU A 13 4.38 24.49 -3.99
C LEU A 13 3.47 25.64 -4.40
N VAL A 14 3.97 26.86 -4.32
CA VAL A 14 3.27 28.07 -4.77
C VAL A 14 3.66 28.32 -6.22
N SER A 15 2.71 28.12 -7.14
CA SER A 15 2.89 28.52 -8.54
C SER A 15 2.54 30.00 -8.72
N ASN A 16 3.26 30.70 -9.61
CA ASN A 16 2.98 32.09 -9.99
C ASN A 16 1.56 32.32 -10.55
N LYS A 17 0.80 31.24 -10.81
CA LYS A 17 -0.60 31.25 -11.30
C LYS A 17 -1.65 31.03 -10.20
N SER A 18 -1.33 31.28 -8.93
CA SER A 18 -2.23 31.25 -7.76
C SER A 18 -2.75 29.88 -7.30
N ALA A 19 -2.38 28.77 -7.96
CA ALA A 19 -2.68 27.43 -7.46
C ALA A 19 -1.55 26.94 -6.53
N THR A 20 -1.88 26.69 -5.25
CA THR A 20 -0.99 25.99 -4.32
C THR A 20 -1.17 24.48 -4.47
N CYS A 21 -0.13 23.78 -4.90
CA CYS A 21 -0.12 22.33 -4.96
C CYS A 21 0.53 21.78 -3.68
N ARG A 22 -0.16 20.87 -2.97
CA ARG A 22 0.34 20.28 -1.73
C ARG A 22 0.76 18.84 -1.94
N TYR A 23 1.95 18.51 -1.47
CA TYR A 23 2.54 17.18 -1.58
C TYR A 23 2.98 16.65 -0.23
N ILE A 24 3.12 15.34 -0.16
CA ILE A 24 3.72 14.61 0.96
C ILE A 24 4.91 13.83 0.41
N ILE A 25 6.08 14.01 0.99
CA ILE A 25 7.24 13.14 0.79
C ILE A 25 7.28 12.12 1.93
N ARG A 26 7.43 10.84 1.58
CA ARG A 26 7.65 9.75 2.51
C ARG A 26 9.04 9.16 2.26
N VAL A 27 9.89 9.20 3.28
CA VAL A 27 11.26 8.66 3.25
C VAL A 27 11.36 7.56 4.32
N PRO A 28 11.66 6.31 3.96
CA PRO A 28 11.90 5.23 4.93
C PRO A 28 13.00 5.60 5.94
N ARG A 29 12.79 5.30 7.23
CA ARG A 29 13.80 5.56 8.28
C ARG A 29 14.73 4.37 8.53
N PHE A 30 14.33 3.18 8.10
CA PHE A 30 15.00 1.92 8.42
C PHE A 30 15.12 1.06 7.17
N GLU A 31 16.17 0.25 7.07
CA GLU A 31 16.36 -0.73 5.98
C GLU A 31 15.19 -1.72 5.83
N ALA A 32 14.47 -2.00 6.92
CA ALA A 32 13.27 -2.85 6.89
C ALA A 32 12.05 -2.18 6.21
N ALA A 33 12.05 -0.86 6.06
CA ALA A 33 10.97 -0.12 5.41
C ALA A 33 11.17 -0.15 3.89
N GLN A 34 10.69 -1.23 3.29
CA GLN A 34 10.74 -1.50 1.85
C GLN A 34 9.68 -0.66 1.13
N LEU A 35 10.13 0.42 0.47
CA LEU A 35 9.25 1.41 -0.17
C LEU A 35 8.43 0.81 -1.32
N ASP A 36 8.99 -0.14 -2.06
CA ASP A 36 8.31 -0.94 -3.09
C ASP A 36 7.07 -1.65 -2.54
N ARG A 37 7.13 -2.16 -1.30
CA ARG A 37 5.97 -2.78 -0.62
C ARG A 37 4.89 -1.78 -0.24
N ASP A 38 5.22 -0.50 -0.10
CA ASP A 38 4.23 0.57 0.08
C ASP A 38 3.66 1.05 -1.26
N LEU A 39 4.45 1.01 -2.34
CA LEU A 39 4.07 1.45 -3.69
C LEU A 39 3.11 0.47 -4.37
N ALA A 40 3.39 -0.83 -4.31
CA ALA A 40 2.61 -1.84 -5.03
C ALA A 40 1.12 -1.84 -4.63
N PRO A 41 0.75 -1.77 -3.33
CA PRO A 41 -0.65 -1.65 -2.93
C PRO A 41 -1.32 -0.38 -3.43
N LEU A 42 -0.62 0.75 -3.44
CA LEU A 42 -1.18 2.01 -3.95
C LEU A 42 -1.45 1.92 -5.46
N GLN A 43 -0.53 1.34 -6.22
CA GLN A 43 -0.75 1.09 -7.65
C GLN A 43 -1.91 0.11 -7.88
N LEU A 44 -2.00 -0.97 -7.11
CA LEU A 44 -3.13 -1.91 -7.21
C LEU A 44 -4.46 -1.20 -6.94
N LEU A 45 -4.56 -0.43 -5.86
CA LEU A 45 -5.76 0.30 -5.49
C LEU A 45 -6.14 1.35 -6.53
N GLN A 46 -5.18 2.01 -7.15
CA GLN A 46 -5.41 2.97 -8.23
C GLN A 46 -6.10 2.33 -9.44
N HIS A 47 -5.78 1.07 -9.75
CA HIS A 47 -6.32 0.37 -10.92
C HIS A 47 -7.57 -0.48 -10.61
N ARG A 48 -7.77 -0.89 -9.36
CA ARG A 48 -8.79 -1.88 -8.96
C ARG A 48 -9.85 -1.34 -8.01
N SER A 49 -9.76 -0.08 -7.60
CA SER A 49 -10.70 0.52 -6.66
C SER A 49 -11.06 1.95 -7.05
N ASN A 50 -12.18 2.43 -6.52
CA ASN A 50 -12.60 3.81 -6.52
C ASN A 50 -12.27 4.50 -5.18
N LEU A 51 -11.46 3.85 -4.34
CA LEU A 51 -11.06 4.40 -3.05
C LEU A 51 -10.25 5.67 -3.26
N ARG A 52 -10.53 6.69 -2.44
CA ARG A 52 -9.73 7.91 -2.41
C ARG A 52 -8.41 7.63 -1.71
N ILE A 53 -7.39 7.29 -2.50
CA ILE A 53 -6.02 7.04 -2.04
C ILE A 53 -5.08 8.20 -2.42
N PRO A 54 -3.91 8.32 -1.78
CA PRO A 54 -2.90 9.27 -2.21
C PRO A 54 -2.39 8.89 -3.60
N GLU A 55 -2.43 9.82 -4.54
CA GLU A 55 -1.84 9.64 -5.85
C GLU A 55 -0.32 9.80 -5.75
N VAL A 56 0.42 8.74 -6.09
CA VAL A 56 1.89 8.78 -6.18
C VAL A 56 2.28 9.51 -7.46
N VAL A 57 3.04 10.60 -7.33
CA VAL A 57 3.45 11.43 -8.48
C VAL A 57 4.89 11.17 -8.91
N ALA A 58 5.72 10.71 -7.98
CA ALA A 58 7.11 10.35 -8.22
C ALA A 58 7.59 9.45 -7.08
N TYR A 59 8.56 8.59 -7.37
CA TYR A 59 9.30 7.86 -6.36
C TYR A 59 10.66 7.47 -6.90
N ASP A 60 11.58 7.15 -6.00
CA ASP A 60 12.86 6.51 -6.31
C ASP A 60 13.15 5.53 -5.18
N VAL A 61 13.28 4.25 -5.50
CA VAL A 61 13.52 3.19 -4.51
C VAL A 61 15.01 2.95 -4.26
N THR A 62 15.89 3.62 -5.02
CA THR A 62 17.34 3.45 -4.92
C THR A 62 17.93 4.39 -3.87
N VAL A 63 19.18 4.17 -3.48
CA VAL A 63 19.97 5.15 -2.71
C VAL A 63 20.73 6.12 -3.62
N TYR A 64 20.76 5.87 -4.93
CA TYR A 64 21.50 6.67 -5.91
C TYR A 64 20.65 7.82 -6.45
N ASN A 65 20.04 8.59 -5.55
CA ASN A 65 19.13 9.67 -5.88
C ASN A 65 19.44 10.95 -5.10
N VAL A 66 18.72 12.03 -5.37
CA VAL A 66 18.97 13.37 -4.79
C VAL A 66 18.84 13.46 -3.26
N LEU A 67 18.18 12.49 -2.63
CA LEU A 67 18.04 12.40 -1.17
C LEU A 67 18.97 11.37 -0.54
N GLU A 68 19.78 10.67 -1.36
CA GLU A 68 20.65 9.56 -0.93
C GLU A 68 19.88 8.47 -0.14
N SER A 69 18.57 8.39 -0.38
CA SER A 69 17.64 7.55 0.38
C SER A 69 16.38 7.32 -0.45
N PRO A 70 15.76 6.13 -0.39
CA PRO A 70 14.50 5.88 -1.09
C PRO A 70 13.43 6.89 -0.69
N TYR A 71 12.58 7.30 -1.63
CA TYR A 71 11.47 8.20 -1.31
C TYR A 71 10.29 8.03 -2.26
N MET A 72 9.10 8.40 -1.78
CA MET A 72 7.95 8.64 -2.66
C MET A 72 7.31 9.99 -2.37
N ILE A 73 6.78 10.60 -3.43
CA ILE A 73 6.05 11.87 -3.40
C ILE A 73 4.61 11.57 -3.78
N GLN A 74 3.68 12.05 -2.95
CA GLN A 74 2.25 11.85 -3.12
C GLN A 74 1.51 13.18 -3.13
N LYS A 75 0.41 13.30 -3.88
CA LYS A 75 -0.52 14.43 -3.72
C LYS A 75 -1.13 14.37 -2.32
N ARG A 76 -1.15 15.50 -1.63
CA ARG A 76 -1.79 15.60 -0.31
C ARG A 76 -3.31 15.49 -0.46
N ILE A 77 -3.90 14.50 0.18
CA ILE A 77 -5.36 14.44 0.34
C ILE A 77 -5.79 15.56 1.29
N SER A 78 -6.73 16.39 0.85
CA SER A 78 -7.32 17.42 1.70
C SER A 78 -8.30 16.79 2.68
N GLY A 79 -8.19 17.15 3.95
CA GLY A 79 -9.07 16.65 5.00
C GLY A 79 -8.54 16.94 6.40
N ILE A 80 -9.32 16.52 7.39
CA ILE A 80 -8.95 16.55 8.81
C ILE A 80 -8.68 15.13 9.29
N PRO A 81 -7.64 14.89 10.10
CA PRO A 81 -7.41 13.58 10.69
C PRO A 81 -8.61 13.16 11.55
N LEU A 82 -9.08 11.94 11.33
CA LEU A 82 -10.29 11.44 11.99
C LEU A 82 -10.09 11.28 13.50
N PHE A 83 -8.98 10.66 13.92
CA PHE A 83 -8.74 10.34 15.33
C PHE A 83 -8.92 11.52 16.30
N PRO A 84 -8.30 12.70 16.09
CA PRO A 84 -8.51 13.85 16.98
C PRO A 84 -9.88 14.50 16.83
N ALA A 85 -10.51 14.44 15.65
CA ALA A 85 -11.77 15.12 15.40
C ALA A 85 -13.00 14.28 15.79
N TYR A 86 -12.88 12.95 15.78
CA TYR A 86 -14.00 12.01 15.97
C TYR A 86 -14.71 12.14 17.32
N PRO A 87 -14.05 12.33 18.47
CA PRO A 87 -14.73 12.42 19.77
C PRO A 87 -15.82 13.50 19.81
N ASP A 88 -15.55 14.66 19.23
CA ASP A 88 -16.43 15.84 19.26
C ASP A 88 -17.50 15.84 18.14
N MET A 89 -17.46 14.86 17.24
CA MET A 89 -18.43 14.79 16.14
C MET A 89 -19.84 14.41 16.64
N PRO A 90 -20.90 15.00 16.05
CA PRO A 90 -22.28 14.58 16.31
C PRO A 90 -22.51 13.11 15.98
N HIS A 91 -23.43 12.47 16.70
CA HIS A 91 -23.76 11.05 16.51
C HIS A 91 -24.13 10.71 15.05
N GLY A 92 -24.90 11.57 14.38
CA GLY A 92 -25.24 11.39 12.96
C GLY A 92 -24.01 11.31 12.05
N THR A 93 -23.03 12.18 12.27
CA THR A 93 -21.75 12.19 11.54
C THR A 93 -20.94 10.92 11.84
N LYS A 94 -20.86 10.51 13.10
CA LYS A 94 -20.18 9.26 13.49
C LYS A 94 -20.79 8.04 12.80
N SER A 95 -22.12 7.95 12.75
CA SER A 95 -22.84 6.89 12.04
C SER A 95 -22.57 6.89 10.53
N ALA A 96 -22.53 8.08 9.91
CA ALA A 96 -22.18 8.21 8.50
C ALA A 96 -20.74 7.74 8.21
N ILE A 97 -19.79 8.14 9.05
CA ILE A 97 -18.39 7.71 8.96
C ILE A 97 -18.28 6.19 9.09
N ALA A 98 -18.95 5.58 10.08
CA ALA A 98 -18.94 4.13 10.24
C ALA A 98 -19.45 3.40 8.99
N LYS A 99 -20.50 3.92 8.34
CA LYS A 99 -21.01 3.38 7.06
C LYS A 99 -20.01 3.53 5.92
N GLU A 100 -19.34 4.68 5.83
CA GLU A 100 -18.32 4.93 4.82
C GLU A 100 -17.09 4.02 5.01
N PHE A 101 -16.64 3.83 6.24
CA PHE A 101 -15.61 2.85 6.58
C PHE A 101 -16.02 1.42 6.20
N GLY A 102 -17.28 1.04 6.47
CA GLY A 102 -17.79 -0.26 6.04
C GLY A 102 -17.71 -0.46 4.53
N LYS A 103 -18.05 0.56 3.74
CA LYS A 103 -17.91 0.53 2.27
C LYS A 103 -16.45 0.45 1.85
N PHE A 104 -15.58 1.26 2.47
CA PHE A 104 -14.14 1.27 2.20
C PHE A 104 -13.53 -0.12 2.40
N PHE A 105 -13.78 -0.76 3.54
CA PHE A 105 -13.28 -2.11 3.81
C PHE A 105 -13.92 -3.16 2.91
N SER A 106 -15.21 -3.07 2.60
CA SER A 106 -15.87 -4.00 1.68
C SER A 106 -15.23 -3.97 0.29
N GLU A 107 -14.92 -2.77 -0.21
CA GLU A 107 -14.23 -2.59 -1.49
C GLU A 107 -12.80 -3.12 -1.43
N LEU A 108 -12.04 -2.80 -0.38
CA LEU A 108 -10.69 -3.32 -0.18
C LEU A 108 -10.66 -4.85 -0.16
N HIS A 109 -11.61 -5.49 0.54
CA HIS A 109 -11.74 -6.95 0.61
C HIS A 109 -12.27 -7.59 -0.68
N SER A 110 -12.87 -6.82 -1.57
CA SER A 110 -13.31 -7.32 -2.88
C SER A 110 -12.15 -7.53 -3.85
N ILE A 111 -11.01 -6.89 -3.59
CA ILE A 111 -9.79 -7.03 -4.40
C ILE A 111 -9.08 -8.30 -3.98
N LYS A 112 -9.04 -9.27 -4.88
CA LYS A 112 -8.43 -10.58 -4.65
C LYS A 112 -7.33 -10.87 -5.66
N SER A 113 -6.46 -11.80 -5.30
CA SER A 113 -5.43 -12.37 -6.14
C SER A 113 -5.68 -13.86 -6.27
N VAL A 114 -5.48 -14.42 -7.47
CA VAL A 114 -5.60 -15.88 -7.69
C VAL A 114 -4.48 -16.66 -7.00
N VAL A 115 -3.36 -15.99 -6.67
CA VAL A 115 -2.22 -16.55 -5.93
C VAL A 115 -1.99 -15.77 -4.64
N ALA A 116 -1.64 -16.48 -3.57
CA ALA A 116 -1.25 -15.87 -2.30
C ALA A 116 0.22 -15.45 -2.30
N GLY A 117 0.53 -14.29 -1.73
CA GLY A 117 1.88 -13.80 -1.59
C GLY A 117 1.93 -12.33 -1.18
N ARG A 118 3.15 -11.77 -1.22
CA ARG A 118 3.43 -10.35 -1.02
C ARG A 118 3.28 -9.63 -2.35
N LEU A 119 2.54 -8.53 -2.35
CA LEU A 119 2.43 -7.67 -3.53
C LEU A 119 3.70 -6.83 -3.69
N THR A 120 4.31 -6.88 -4.87
CA THR A 120 5.54 -6.15 -5.20
C THR A 120 5.44 -5.55 -6.60
N LEU A 121 6.44 -4.75 -6.98
CA LEU A 121 6.59 -4.22 -8.35
C LEU A 121 7.75 -4.88 -9.06
N SER A 122 7.55 -5.18 -10.33
CA SER A 122 8.64 -5.61 -11.22
C SER A 122 9.63 -4.46 -11.42
N THR A 123 10.93 -4.74 -11.30
CA THR A 123 12.00 -3.77 -11.51
C THR A 123 12.17 -3.38 -13.00
N VAL A 124 11.60 -4.16 -13.92
CA VAL A 124 11.79 -3.99 -15.37
C VAL A 124 10.72 -3.08 -15.99
N ASN A 125 9.47 -3.24 -15.56
CA ASN A 125 8.31 -2.61 -16.19
C ASN A 125 7.26 -2.10 -15.18
N GLU A 126 7.57 -2.12 -13.88
CA GLU A 126 6.70 -1.66 -12.80
C GLU A 126 5.33 -2.36 -12.76
N SER A 127 5.21 -3.55 -13.36
CA SER A 127 3.98 -4.32 -13.28
C SER A 127 3.78 -4.89 -11.87
N LEU A 128 2.52 -5.03 -11.45
CA LEU A 128 2.15 -5.66 -10.20
C LEU A 128 2.51 -7.14 -10.22
N MET A 129 3.26 -7.58 -9.22
CA MET A 129 3.71 -8.96 -9.04
C MET A 129 3.31 -9.49 -7.66
N ILE A 130 3.24 -10.80 -7.53
CA ILE A 130 3.01 -11.53 -6.29
C ILE A 130 4.24 -12.38 -6.02
N GLN A 131 5.00 -12.01 -4.99
CA GLN A 131 6.13 -12.79 -4.49
C GLN A 131 5.66 -13.79 -3.42
N PRO A 132 5.98 -15.09 -3.52
CA PRO A 132 5.66 -16.07 -2.49
C PRO A 132 6.21 -15.68 -1.11
N PHE A 133 5.46 -15.93 -0.03
CA PHE A 133 5.88 -15.54 1.33
C PHE A 133 7.17 -16.23 1.82
N ASN A 134 7.45 -17.40 1.28
CA ASN A 134 8.54 -18.30 1.61
C ASN A 134 9.80 -18.09 0.75
N SER A 135 9.79 -17.11 -0.15
CA SER A 135 10.92 -16.77 -0.99
C SER A 135 11.28 -15.30 -0.83
N GLU A 136 12.57 -15.03 -0.60
CA GLU A 136 13.13 -13.68 -0.71
C GLU A 136 13.62 -13.41 -2.14
N GLU A 137 13.68 -14.43 -3.00
CA GLU A 137 14.18 -14.34 -4.37
C GLU A 137 13.11 -13.77 -5.31
N SER A 138 13.48 -12.75 -6.08
CA SER A 138 12.61 -12.08 -7.05
C SER A 138 12.14 -13.00 -8.18
N ASP A 139 12.93 -14.01 -8.53
CA ASP A 139 12.69 -14.90 -9.67
C ASP A 139 11.47 -15.81 -9.49
N THR A 140 10.96 -15.90 -8.26
CA THR A 140 9.75 -16.67 -7.93
C THR A 140 8.47 -15.85 -8.00
N ALA A 141 8.56 -14.54 -8.28
CA ALA A 141 7.40 -13.66 -8.36
C ALA A 141 6.59 -13.91 -9.63
N VAL A 142 5.27 -13.98 -9.49
CA VAL A 142 4.33 -14.17 -10.61
C VAL A 142 3.52 -12.89 -10.85
N PRO A 143 3.03 -12.61 -12.07
CA PRO A 143 2.16 -11.47 -12.31
C PRO A 143 0.91 -11.49 -11.43
N TYR A 144 0.47 -10.32 -10.96
CA TYR A 144 -0.80 -10.19 -10.26
C TYR A 144 -1.96 -10.43 -11.23
N GLU A 145 -2.81 -11.40 -10.89
CA GLU A 145 -4.05 -11.68 -11.58
C GLU A 145 -5.23 -11.59 -10.61
N ALA A 146 -6.24 -10.82 -11.00
CA ALA A 146 -7.42 -10.64 -10.19
C ALA A 146 -8.37 -11.83 -10.34
N GLY A 147 -8.79 -12.38 -9.20
CA GLY A 147 -9.73 -13.47 -9.15
C GLY A 147 -9.75 -14.13 -7.78
N ASP A 148 -10.63 -15.11 -7.64
CA ASP A 148 -10.62 -15.97 -6.46
C ASP A 148 -9.40 -16.89 -6.51
N ALA A 149 -8.81 -17.15 -5.33
CA ALA A 149 -7.73 -18.10 -5.21
C ALA A 149 -8.20 -19.49 -5.69
N ALA A 150 -7.35 -20.20 -6.42
CA ALA A 150 -7.67 -21.52 -6.95
C ALA A 150 -8.04 -22.54 -5.84
N GLN A 151 -7.52 -22.32 -4.63
CA GLN A 151 -7.83 -23.11 -3.44
C GLN A 151 -8.01 -22.20 -2.21
N PRO A 152 -8.85 -22.61 -1.23
CA PRO A 152 -8.95 -21.91 0.05
C PRO A 152 -7.63 -21.94 0.84
N ILE A 153 -7.33 -20.86 1.57
CA ILE A 153 -6.13 -20.74 2.41
C ILE A 153 -5.95 -21.95 3.34
N LEU A 154 -7.04 -22.45 3.94
CA LEU A 154 -6.99 -23.61 4.82
C LEU A 154 -6.45 -24.86 4.10
N ALA A 155 -6.89 -25.11 2.87
CA ALA A 155 -6.43 -26.24 2.08
C ALA A 155 -4.93 -26.11 1.77
N THR A 156 -4.49 -24.93 1.32
CA THR A 156 -3.08 -24.64 1.05
C THR A 156 -2.20 -24.81 2.29
N LEU A 157 -2.68 -24.37 3.47
CA LEU A 157 -1.95 -24.54 4.73
C LEU A 157 -1.87 -26.02 5.15
N CYS A 158 -2.95 -26.77 4.98
CA CYS A 158 -2.97 -28.20 5.26
C CYS A 158 -1.96 -28.96 4.38
N GLU A 159 -1.93 -28.68 3.07
CA GLU A 159 -0.96 -29.28 2.13
C GLU A 159 0.47 -28.93 2.53
N ALA A 160 0.78 -27.65 2.80
CA ALA A 160 2.11 -27.23 3.20
C ALA A 160 2.60 -27.87 4.52
N LEU A 161 1.70 -28.09 5.48
CA LEU A 161 2.01 -28.78 6.74
C LEU A 161 2.22 -30.29 6.52
N GLN A 162 1.43 -30.91 5.66
CA GLN A 162 1.57 -32.32 5.30
C GLN A 162 2.91 -32.59 4.59
N GLU A 163 3.30 -31.76 3.63
CA GLU A 163 4.60 -31.89 2.96
C GLU A 163 5.78 -31.76 3.92
N LYS A 164 5.70 -30.86 4.90
CA LYS A 164 6.75 -30.73 5.93
C LYS A 164 6.82 -31.93 6.86
N THR A 165 5.68 -32.55 7.16
CA THR A 165 5.62 -33.71 8.05
C THR A 165 6.06 -34.99 7.32
N ALA A 166 5.83 -35.09 6.02
CA ALA A 166 6.27 -36.23 5.19
C ALA A 166 7.79 -36.24 4.90
N LYS A 167 8.50 -35.15 5.16
CA LYS A 167 9.96 -35.03 4.99
C LYS A 167 10.74 -35.24 6.31
N LEU A 168 10.06 -35.58 7.40
CA LEU A 168 10.63 -35.97 8.71
C LEU A 168 10.63 -37.49 8.84
#